data_AF-A0AAN0NEF4-F1
#
_entry.id   AF-A0AAN0NEF4-F1
#
_cell.length_a   1.000
_cell.length_b   1.000
_cell.length_c   1.000
_cell.angle_alpha   90.00
_cell.angle_beta   90.00
_cell.angle_gamma   90.00
#
_symmetry.space_group_name_H-M   'P 1'
#
loop_
_entity.id
_entity.type
_entity.pdbx_description
1 polymer ?
#
loop_
_entity_poly.entity_id
_entity_poly.type
_entity_poly.pdbx_seq_one_letter_code
_entity_poly.pdbx_strand_id
1 'polypeptide(L)'
;MGGIAFSSNLQGNKISGLTAMNNPQVATGWNSGFLVFTGNGGSLDITNTTFINNGIESRNAVSSALILIDTKNTDVNFDNIVFTNNKKANQSGGMISVYAQNGAITMNNITMNENEASKQ
;
A
#
# COMPACT_ATOMS: atom_id res chain seq x y z
N MET A 1 -10.32 8.25 1.42
CA MET A 1 -9.10 7.91 2.19
C MET A 1 -9.55 7.17 3.44
N GLY A 2 -8.95 6.03 3.82
CA GLY A 2 -9.41 5.24 4.97
C GLY A 2 -8.31 4.68 5.89
N GLY A 3 -7.06 5.12 5.73
CA GLY A 3 -5.95 4.77 6.64
C GLY A 3 -4.94 5.92 6.79
N ILE A 4 -3.64 5.62 6.73
CA ILE A 4 -2.54 6.59 6.78
C ILE A 4 -2.25 7.10 5.37
N ALA A 5 -2.49 8.39 5.14
CA ALA A 5 -2.16 9.06 3.89
C ALA A 5 -1.28 10.28 4.14
N PHE A 6 -0.15 10.38 3.44
CA PHE A 6 0.75 11.52 3.55
C PHE A 6 1.54 11.75 2.28
N SER A 7 1.96 13.01 2.10
CA SER A 7 2.79 13.45 1.00
C SER A 7 4.09 14.04 1.54
N SER A 8 5.23 13.68 0.96
CA SER A 8 6.53 14.24 1.36
C SER A 8 7.49 14.28 0.17
N ASN A 9 8.40 15.25 0.21
CA ASN A 9 9.56 15.36 -0.70
C ASN A 9 10.89 15.31 0.07
N LEU A 10 10.84 15.02 1.37
CA LEU A 10 12.02 14.94 2.22
C LEU A 10 12.71 13.57 2.08
N GLN A 11 14.01 13.54 2.33
CA GLN A 11 14.75 12.30 2.46
C GLN A 11 14.53 11.68 3.83
N GLY A 12 14.44 10.35 3.89
CA GLY A 12 14.39 9.58 5.14
C GLY A 12 13.00 9.45 5.77
N ASN A 13 11.91 9.58 4.99
CA ASN A 13 10.59 9.24 5.53
C ASN A 13 10.56 7.74 5.85
N LYS A 14 9.98 7.36 6.99
CA LYS A 14 9.97 5.98 7.43
C LYS A 14 8.67 5.59 8.10
N ILE A 15 8.15 4.42 7.73
CA ILE A 15 7.11 3.69 8.44
C ILE A 15 7.68 2.35 8.87
N SER A 16 7.70 2.09 10.17
CA SER A 16 8.26 0.85 10.71
C SER A 16 7.43 0.29 11.85
N GLY A 17 7.25 -1.04 11.87
CA GLY A 17 6.55 -1.72 12.96
C GLY A 17 5.02 -1.55 12.91
N LEU A 18 4.46 -1.10 11.78
CA LEU A 18 3.02 -0.92 11.62
C LEU A 18 2.33 -2.29 11.56
N THR A 19 1.30 -2.49 12.38
CA THR A 19 0.37 -3.62 12.22
C THR A 19 -1.03 -3.07 12.00
N ALA A 20 -1.61 -3.40 10.84
CA ALA A 20 -2.96 -3.03 10.45
C ALA A 20 -3.83 -4.28 10.38
N MET A 21 -4.91 -4.37 11.16
CA MET A 21 -5.72 -5.58 11.20
C MET A 21 -7.22 -5.37 11.34
N ASN A 22 -7.98 -6.30 10.77
CA ASN A 22 -9.44 -6.42 10.89
C ASN A 22 -10.20 -5.18 10.38
N ASN A 23 -9.73 -4.58 9.29
CA ASN A 23 -10.40 -3.45 8.64
C ASN A 23 -11.03 -3.92 7.32
N PRO A 24 -12.30 -4.37 7.30
CA PRO A 24 -12.90 -4.96 6.11
C PRO A 24 -13.11 -3.96 4.95
N GLN A 25 -13.04 -2.65 5.22
CA GLN A 25 -13.19 -1.63 4.17
C GLN A 25 -12.26 -0.43 4.41
N VAL A 26 -11.02 -0.52 3.91
CA VAL A 26 -9.99 0.52 4.10
C VAL A 26 -9.99 1.59 3.00
N ALA A 27 -10.63 1.27 1.88
CA ALA A 27 -10.67 2.10 0.68
C ALA A 27 -12.11 2.44 0.33
N THR A 28 -12.41 3.74 0.24
CA THR A 28 -13.75 4.27 -0.03
C THR A 28 -13.85 5.02 -1.36
N GLY A 29 -12.74 5.26 -2.05
CA GLY A 29 -12.72 6.00 -3.32
C GLY A 29 -11.53 5.63 -4.21
N TRP A 30 -11.38 6.39 -5.30
CA TRP A 30 -10.30 6.20 -6.27
C TRP A 30 -8.92 6.46 -5.63
N ASN A 31 -7.90 5.72 -6.07
CA ASN A 31 -6.51 5.85 -5.57
C ASN A 31 -6.42 5.84 -4.02
N SER A 32 -7.21 4.97 -3.36
CA SER A 32 -7.20 4.88 -1.90
C SER A 32 -6.61 3.57 -1.39
N GLY A 33 -6.17 3.57 -0.13
CA GLY A 33 -5.58 2.41 0.50
C GLY A 33 -5.47 2.56 2.00
N PHE A 34 -4.89 1.55 2.66
CA PHE A 34 -4.54 1.65 4.06
C PHE A 34 -3.35 2.58 4.25
N LEU A 35 -2.30 2.39 3.45
CA LEU A 35 -1.14 3.27 3.37
C LEU A 35 -1.14 3.91 1.99
N VAL A 36 -1.19 5.23 1.95
CA VAL A 36 -1.08 6.00 0.71
C VAL A 36 0.07 6.97 0.85
N PHE A 37 1.08 6.83 0.01
CA PHE A 37 2.19 7.76 -0.05
C PHE A 37 2.26 8.41 -1.42
N THR A 38 2.36 9.75 -1.41
CA THR A 38 2.63 10.53 -2.61
C THR A 38 3.88 11.39 -2.44
N GLY A 39 4.60 11.65 -3.53
CA GLY A 39 5.86 12.38 -3.43
C GLY A 39 6.41 12.87 -4.76
N ASN A 40 7.19 13.94 -4.70
CA ASN A 40 8.00 14.43 -5.81
C ASN A 40 9.40 14.82 -5.31
N GLY A 41 10.29 13.82 -5.18
CA GLY A 41 11.56 13.93 -4.47
C GLY A 41 11.61 13.11 -3.18
N GLY A 42 12.80 12.94 -2.60
CA GLY A 42 12.97 12.32 -1.28
C GLY A 42 13.04 10.80 -1.28
N SER A 43 12.71 10.19 -0.14
CA SER A 43 12.65 8.73 0.00
C SER A 43 11.62 8.27 1.03
N LEU A 44 11.14 7.03 0.87
CA LEU A 44 10.28 6.33 1.83
C LEU A 44 10.79 4.91 2.09
N ASP A 45 11.07 4.61 3.36
CA ASP A 45 11.28 3.24 3.84
C ASP A 45 10.02 2.72 4.54
N ILE A 46 9.51 1.58 4.10
CA ILE A 46 8.47 0.82 4.79
C ILE A 46 9.10 -0.48 5.27
N THR A 47 9.18 -0.68 6.58
CA THR A 47 9.88 -1.83 7.17
C THR A 47 9.05 -2.54 8.23
N ASN A 48 9.20 -3.86 8.37
CA ASN A 48 8.61 -4.63 9.49
C ASN A 48 7.10 -4.34 9.66
N THR A 49 6.34 -4.40 8.57
CA THR A 49 4.95 -3.97 8.55
C THR A 49 4.04 -5.14 8.17
N THR A 50 2.91 -5.25 8.86
CA THR A 50 2.00 -6.39 8.75
C THR A 50 0.56 -5.95 8.51
N PHE A 51 -0.11 -6.54 7.53
CA PHE A 51 -1.52 -6.34 7.21
C PHE A 51 -2.28 -7.66 7.34
N ILE A 52 -3.26 -7.74 8.25
CA ILE A 52 -4.01 -8.97 8.54
C ILE A 52 -5.51 -8.74 8.44
N ASN A 53 -6.26 -9.60 7.73
CA ASN A 53 -7.73 -9.56 7.69
C ASN A 53 -8.29 -8.18 7.28
N ASN A 54 -7.61 -7.44 6.40
CA ASN A 54 -8.12 -6.18 5.87
C ASN A 54 -8.82 -6.38 4.53
N GLY A 55 -9.69 -5.45 4.15
CA GLY A 55 -10.51 -5.55 2.96
C GLY A 55 -10.59 -4.24 2.18
N ILE A 56 -10.69 -4.36 0.86
CA ILE A 56 -11.08 -3.29 -0.06
C ILE A 56 -12.37 -3.73 -0.74
N GLU A 57 -13.49 -3.18 -0.30
CA GLU A 57 -14.83 -3.64 -0.71
C GLU A 57 -15.62 -2.60 -1.54
N SER A 58 -15.07 -1.40 -1.76
CA SER A 58 -15.73 -0.38 -2.57
C SER A 58 -15.63 -0.70 -4.07
N ARG A 59 -16.76 -0.69 -4.80
CA ARG A 59 -16.79 -0.82 -6.28
C ARG A 59 -16.15 0.36 -7.01
N ASN A 60 -16.06 1.52 -6.36
CA ASN A 60 -15.52 2.76 -6.93
C ASN A 60 -14.02 2.93 -6.67
N ALA A 61 -13.27 1.85 -6.48
CA ALA A 61 -11.88 1.84 -6.02
C ALA A 61 -10.93 1.15 -7.02
N VAL A 62 -11.09 1.47 -8.32
CA VAL A 62 -10.50 0.79 -9.50
C VAL A 62 -8.97 0.64 -9.46
N SER A 63 -8.28 1.46 -8.67
CA SER A 63 -6.82 1.51 -8.54
C SER A 63 -6.31 1.31 -7.11
N SER A 64 -7.21 1.00 -6.17
CA SER A 64 -6.90 0.90 -4.74
C SER A 64 -6.07 -0.32 -4.38
N ALA A 65 -5.24 -0.17 -3.37
CA ALA A 65 -4.42 -1.23 -2.80
C ALA A 65 -4.31 -1.06 -1.28
N LEU A 66 -3.85 -2.07 -0.55
CA LEU A 66 -3.58 -1.86 0.88
C LEU A 66 -2.42 -0.88 1.06
N ILE A 67 -1.39 -0.99 0.22
CA ILE A 67 -0.37 0.05 0.06
C ILE A 67 -0.45 0.63 -1.35
N LEU A 68 -0.60 1.94 -1.44
CA LEU A 68 -0.55 2.70 -2.69
C LEU A 68 0.59 3.71 -2.64
N ILE A 69 1.51 3.59 -3.59
CA ILE A 69 2.61 4.52 -3.80
C ILE A 69 2.36 5.25 -5.13
N ASP A 70 2.34 6.57 -5.12
CA ASP A 70 2.24 7.41 -6.32
C ASP A 70 3.27 8.55 -6.26
N THR A 71 4.43 8.34 -6.87
CA THR A 71 5.61 9.18 -6.67
C THR A 71 6.37 9.53 -7.95
N LYS A 72 7.13 10.64 -7.90
CA LYS A 72 8.09 11.05 -8.91
C LYS A 72 9.43 11.37 -8.26
N ASN A 73 10.56 10.97 -8.84
CA ASN A 73 11.90 11.26 -8.31
C ASN A 73 12.09 10.84 -6.83
N THR A 74 11.38 9.80 -6.39
CA THR A 74 11.36 9.36 -4.99
C THR A 74 11.73 7.89 -4.91
N ASP A 75 12.72 7.55 -4.09
CA ASP A 75 13.10 6.17 -3.85
C ASP A 75 12.18 5.56 -2.79
N VAL A 76 11.65 4.36 -3.05
CA VAL A 76 10.76 3.66 -2.11
C VAL A 76 11.31 2.26 -1.87
N ASN A 77 11.52 1.93 -0.61
CA ASN A 77 12.04 0.64 -0.20
C ASN A 77 11.07 -0.04 0.76
N PHE A 78 10.74 -1.29 0.44
CA PHE A 78 9.94 -2.18 1.26
C PHE A 78 10.85 -3.28 1.79
N ASP A 79 10.84 -3.51 3.10
CA ASP A 79 11.55 -4.62 3.71
C ASP A 79 10.73 -5.30 4.81
N ASN A 80 10.65 -6.61 4.77
CA ASN A 80 9.94 -7.43 5.75
C ASN A 80 8.47 -7.00 5.90
N ILE A 81 7.71 -7.17 4.81
CA ILE A 81 6.29 -6.81 4.76
C ILE A 81 5.45 -8.08 4.65
N VAL A 82 4.45 -8.21 5.51
CA VAL A 82 3.58 -9.39 5.56
C VAL A 82 2.14 -9.00 5.29
N PHE A 83 1.51 -9.69 4.34
CA PHE A 83 0.07 -9.61 4.07
C PHE A 83 -0.55 -10.98 4.35
N THR A 84 -1.49 -11.06 5.29
CA THR A 84 -2.18 -12.32 5.63
C THR A 84 -3.70 -12.16 5.56
N ASN A 85 -4.38 -13.04 4.82
CA ASN A 85 -5.84 -13.11 4.76
C ASN A 85 -6.53 -11.76 4.44
N ASN A 86 -5.91 -10.94 3.61
CA ASN A 86 -6.53 -9.70 3.15
C ASN A 86 -7.37 -9.96 1.91
N LYS A 87 -8.50 -9.25 1.78
CA LYS A 87 -9.50 -9.48 0.74
C LYS A 87 -9.71 -8.26 -0.14
N LYS A 88 -10.05 -8.51 -1.41
CA LYS A 88 -10.47 -7.46 -2.34
C LYS A 88 -11.74 -7.92 -3.03
N ALA A 89 -12.84 -7.20 -2.82
CA ALA A 89 -14.08 -7.46 -3.53
C ALA A 89 -14.21 -6.46 -4.69
N ASN A 90 -14.23 -6.97 -5.93
CA ASN A 90 -14.52 -6.24 -7.17
C ASN A 90 -13.45 -5.27 -7.71
N GLN A 91 -12.14 -5.52 -7.53
CA GLN A 91 -11.07 -4.58 -7.94
C GLN A 91 -9.84 -5.25 -8.56
N SER A 92 -9.31 -4.63 -9.63
CA SER A 92 -8.08 -5.03 -10.33
C SER A 92 -6.78 -4.65 -9.58
N GLY A 93 -6.84 -3.86 -8.51
CA GLY A 93 -5.68 -3.41 -7.74
C GLY A 93 -4.97 -4.51 -6.94
N GLY A 94 -3.71 -4.28 -6.54
CA GLY A 94 -2.85 -5.22 -5.79
C GLY A 94 -2.98 -5.14 -4.26
N MET A 95 -2.26 -6.00 -3.52
CA MET A 95 -1.97 -5.71 -2.10
C MET A 95 -1.08 -4.46 -2.00
N ILE A 96 -0.15 -4.34 -2.94
CA ILE A 96 0.68 -3.18 -3.19
C ILE A 96 0.40 -2.70 -4.62
N SER A 97 0.19 -1.40 -4.80
CA SER A 97 0.18 -0.73 -6.10
C SER A 97 1.24 0.37 -6.09
N VAL A 98 2.09 0.41 -7.12
CA VAL A 98 3.16 1.40 -7.24
C VAL A 98 3.08 2.09 -8.60
N TYR A 99 2.91 3.41 -8.56
CA TYR A 99 3.00 4.32 -9.68
C TYR A 99 4.22 5.21 -9.43
N ALA A 100 5.38 4.83 -9.96
CA ALA A 100 6.63 5.54 -9.71
C ALA A 100 7.25 6.03 -11.03
N GLN A 101 7.70 7.28 -11.05
CA GLN A 101 8.46 7.87 -12.15
C GLN A 101 9.84 8.31 -11.65
N ASN A 102 10.93 7.89 -12.30
CA ASN A 102 12.30 8.35 -12.01
C ASN A 102 12.77 8.17 -10.55
N GLY A 103 12.24 7.18 -9.83
CA GLY A 103 12.70 6.78 -8.50
C GLY A 103 12.89 5.27 -8.44
N ALA A 104 13.80 4.79 -7.60
CA ALA A 104 14.03 3.37 -7.42
C ALA A 104 12.93 2.76 -6.53
N ILE A 105 12.46 1.57 -6.90
CA ILE A 105 11.53 0.79 -6.08
C ILE A 105 12.21 -0.52 -5.72
N THR A 106 12.46 -0.72 -4.43
CA THR A 106 13.10 -1.93 -3.90
C THR A 106 12.11 -2.67 -3.03
N MET A 107 11.97 -3.99 -3.25
CA MET A 107 11.07 -4.83 -2.46
C MET A 107 11.83 -6.07 -1.97
N ASN A 108 12.08 -6.13 -0.67
CA ASN A 108 12.77 -7.21 0.01
C ASN A 108 11.83 -7.89 1.01
N ASN A 109 11.89 -9.21 1.10
CA ASN A 109 11.18 -9.99 2.12
C ASN A 109 9.66 -9.69 2.19
N ILE A 110 8.99 -9.69 1.04
CA ILE A 110 7.54 -9.52 0.97
C ILE A 110 6.87 -10.90 1.04
N THR A 111 6.03 -11.10 2.05
CA THR A 111 5.24 -12.33 2.23
C THR A 111 3.77 -12.04 1.97
N MET A 112 3.15 -12.84 1.11
CA MET A 112 1.71 -12.80 0.85
C MET A 112 1.12 -14.18 1.15
N ASN A 113 0.38 -14.30 2.25
CA ASN A 113 -0.27 -15.54 2.67
C ASN A 113 -1.79 -15.40 2.65
N GLU A 114 -2.48 -16.35 2.02
CA GLU A 114 -3.96 -16.46 2.05
C GLU A 114 -4.73 -15.19 1.62
N ASN A 115 -4.12 -14.30 0.83
CA ASN A 115 -4.79 -13.09 0.37
C ASN A 115 -5.69 -13.39 -0.84
N GLU A 116 -6.87 -12.78 -0.88
CA GLU A 116 -7.83 -12.91 -1.98
C GLU A 116 -7.72 -11.71 -2.94
N ALA A 117 -7.47 -12.00 -4.21
CA ALA A 117 -7.67 -11.05 -5.30
C ALA A 117 -9.14 -11.06 -5.74
N SER A 118 -9.63 -9.95 -6.32
CA SER A 118 -11.02 -9.96 -6.78
C SER A 118 -11.19 -10.97 -7.91
N LYS A 119 -12.26 -11.74 -7.86
CA LYS A 119 -12.73 -12.52 -9.00
C LYS A 119 -13.24 -11.52 -10.05
N GLN A 120 -12.67 -11.59 -11.25
CA GLN A 120 -13.16 -10.83 -12.41
C GLN A 120 -14.59 -11.25 -12.75
#